data_AF-A0A922T1U1-F1
#
_entry.id   AF-A0A922T1U1-F1
#
_cell.length_a   1.000
_cell.length_b   1.000
_cell.length_c   1.000
_cell.angle_alpha   90.00
_cell.angle_beta   90.00
_cell.angle_gamma   90.00
#
_symmetry.space_group_name_H-M   'P 1'
#
loop_
_entity.id
_entity.type
_entity.pdbx_description
1 polymer ?
#
loop_
_entity_poly.entity_id
_entity_poly.type
_entity_poly.pdbx_seq_one_letter_code
_entity_poly.pdbx_strand_id
1 'polypeptide(L)'
;MAFKTTRGNNGIAHTNWDNKMSGFLDLPRPTSEDLNFDYPFSLNQTDFHDYGNASITQLFYTSNKYHDLLYTLGFNEKAGNFEINNNGAGGVGQDFVYLNAQDGERFNNANFATPPDGSPARMRMYIWNQTTPFRDCSFEAGVVIHEYTHGLSNRLTGGPANSGCLSMLESGGMGEGWSDFFATAIRLKPSDTRAKDYTMGEWISGSEFGIRNYKYSTNLEVNPQVYTDVDQYTRVHPIGNIWASMLYEVLWNLIDKYGKNDDWLPEFNSAGVPKDGKYLAMKLALDGMALQPCNPTFVSARDAIIDADKALTGGANLCEIWSGFAKRGLGEKAVYSTGGRTNSFDVPAGVCNNSTVSSQARRVKLPLSV
;
A
#
# COMPACT_ATOMS: atom_id res chain seq x y z
N MET A 1 -11.82 -22.84 -16.41
CA MET A 1 -12.09 -22.21 -17.73
C MET A 1 -10.83 -21.49 -18.17
N ALA A 2 -10.47 -21.58 -19.45
CA ALA A 2 -9.38 -20.79 -20.04
C ALA A 2 -9.97 -19.58 -20.78
N PHE A 3 -9.40 -18.40 -20.58
CA PHE A 3 -9.83 -17.17 -21.25
C PHE A 3 -8.73 -16.70 -22.20
N LYS A 4 -9.15 -16.18 -23.36
CA LYS A 4 -8.26 -15.59 -24.39
C LYS A 4 -8.25 -14.07 -24.33
N THR A 5 -8.37 -13.53 -23.13
CA THR A 5 -8.54 -12.10 -22.85
C THR A 5 -8.06 -11.78 -21.43
N THR A 6 -8.05 -10.51 -21.03
CA THR A 6 -7.70 -10.02 -19.69
C THR A 6 -8.80 -10.31 -18.66
N ARG A 7 -9.08 -11.61 -18.47
CA ARG A 7 -10.05 -12.16 -17.53
C ARG A 7 -9.49 -13.45 -16.94
N GLY A 8 -9.55 -13.56 -15.62
CA GLY A 8 -9.05 -14.73 -14.90
C GLY A 8 -9.74 -14.89 -13.55
N ASN A 9 -9.14 -15.70 -12.68
CA ASN A 9 -9.66 -15.93 -11.33
C ASN A 9 -9.60 -14.65 -10.47
N ASN A 10 -8.55 -13.85 -10.62
CA ASN A 10 -8.25 -12.75 -9.69
C ASN A 10 -8.88 -11.41 -10.12
N GLY A 11 -9.19 -11.27 -11.41
CA GLY A 11 -9.74 -10.03 -11.94
C GLY A 11 -10.21 -10.10 -13.39
N ILE A 12 -10.91 -9.03 -13.79
CA ILE A 12 -11.36 -8.79 -15.16
C ILE A 12 -11.04 -7.35 -15.50
N ALA A 13 -10.16 -7.14 -16.47
CA ALA A 13 -9.78 -5.81 -16.94
C ALA A 13 -10.46 -5.46 -18.26
N HIS A 14 -10.82 -4.19 -18.40
CA HIS A 14 -11.48 -3.60 -19.57
C HIS A 14 -11.37 -2.08 -19.51
N THR A 15 -11.62 -1.40 -20.64
CA THR A 15 -11.82 0.06 -20.59
C THR A 15 -13.19 0.40 -20.01
N ASN A 16 -13.36 1.61 -19.49
CA ASN A 16 -14.67 2.13 -19.08
C ASN A 16 -14.80 3.63 -19.38
N TRP A 17 -14.53 4.05 -20.61
CA TRP A 17 -14.53 5.45 -21.04
C TRP A 17 -15.85 6.19 -20.78
N ASP A 18 -16.98 5.48 -20.78
CA ASP A 18 -18.31 6.05 -20.52
C ASP A 18 -18.71 6.02 -19.04
N ASN A 19 -17.83 5.58 -18.13
CA ASN A 19 -18.13 5.38 -16.71
C ASN A 19 -19.43 4.57 -16.50
N LYS A 20 -19.56 3.44 -17.20
CA LYS A 20 -20.68 2.52 -16.97
C LYS A 20 -20.62 2.02 -15.53
N MET A 21 -21.79 1.84 -14.93
CA MET A 21 -21.93 1.35 -13.54
C MET A 21 -22.33 -0.12 -13.45
N SER A 22 -22.62 -0.75 -14.59
CA SER A 22 -23.01 -2.16 -14.71
C SER A 22 -22.69 -2.65 -16.12
N GLY A 23 -22.90 -3.94 -16.40
CA GLY A 23 -22.59 -4.52 -17.71
C GLY A 23 -21.09 -4.61 -18.00
N PHE A 24 -20.25 -4.62 -16.95
CA PHE A 24 -18.79 -4.62 -17.09
C PHE A 24 -18.26 -5.77 -17.94
N LEU A 25 -18.93 -6.93 -17.93
CA LEU A 25 -18.55 -8.09 -18.74
C LEU A 25 -18.66 -7.83 -20.25
N ASP A 26 -19.44 -6.86 -20.69
CA ASP A 26 -19.60 -6.52 -22.11
C ASP A 26 -18.66 -5.40 -22.57
N LEU A 27 -17.90 -4.79 -21.64
CA LEU A 27 -16.99 -3.70 -21.97
C LEU A 27 -15.77 -4.15 -22.79
N PRO A 28 -15.21 -3.26 -23.64
CA PRO A 28 -14.11 -3.60 -24.52
C PRO A 28 -12.87 -4.10 -23.77
N ARG A 29 -12.29 -5.18 -24.28
CA ARG A 29 -11.02 -5.75 -23.80
C ARG A 29 -10.31 -6.50 -24.93
N PRO A 30 -8.97 -6.53 -24.91
CA PRO A 30 -8.21 -7.24 -25.92
C PRO A 30 -8.50 -8.74 -25.89
N THR A 31 -8.61 -9.35 -27.06
CA THR A 31 -8.63 -10.82 -27.24
C THR A 31 -7.45 -11.25 -28.08
N SER A 32 -6.78 -12.33 -27.68
CA SER A 32 -5.67 -12.93 -28.44
C SER A 32 -5.79 -14.45 -28.41
N GLU A 33 -5.86 -15.05 -29.60
CA GLU A 33 -6.04 -16.50 -29.77
C GLU A 33 -4.82 -17.31 -29.35
N ASP A 34 -3.64 -16.73 -29.52
CA ASP A 34 -2.32 -17.27 -29.20
C ASP A 34 -1.81 -16.85 -27.81
N LEU A 35 -2.63 -16.13 -27.03
CA LEU A 35 -2.29 -15.57 -25.72
C LEU A 35 -1.08 -14.60 -25.74
N ASN A 36 -0.84 -13.97 -26.89
CA ASN A 36 0.11 -12.88 -27.05
C ASN A 36 -0.56 -11.52 -26.81
N PHE A 37 -0.39 -10.98 -25.61
CA PHE A 37 -0.91 -9.66 -25.21
C PHE A 37 0.16 -8.57 -25.31
N ASP A 38 0.78 -8.45 -26.48
CA ASP A 38 1.75 -7.39 -26.81
C ASP A 38 1.04 -6.31 -27.65
N TYR A 39 0.93 -5.11 -27.09
CA TYR A 39 0.23 -3.99 -27.71
C TYR A 39 1.10 -2.74 -27.70
N PRO A 40 1.07 -1.93 -28.77
CA PRO A 40 1.90 -0.74 -28.88
C PRO A 40 1.55 0.27 -27.79
N PHE A 41 2.61 0.84 -27.19
CA PHE A 41 2.51 1.94 -26.25
C PHE A 41 3.63 2.95 -26.53
N SER A 42 3.30 4.24 -26.46
CA SER A 42 4.24 5.33 -26.62
C SER A 42 3.88 6.46 -25.66
N LEU A 43 4.88 6.97 -24.95
CA LEU A 43 4.74 8.14 -24.06
C LEU A 43 4.40 9.43 -24.82
N ASN A 44 4.50 9.44 -26.15
CA ASN A 44 4.17 10.58 -27.00
C ASN A 44 2.77 10.50 -27.62
N GLN A 45 2.02 9.40 -27.40
CA GLN A 45 0.66 9.27 -27.91
C GLN A 45 -0.27 10.26 -27.18
N THR A 46 -0.99 11.08 -27.93
CA THR A 46 -1.86 12.15 -27.42
C THR A 46 -3.29 11.69 -27.21
N ASP A 47 -3.78 10.73 -28.00
CA ASP A 47 -5.07 10.10 -27.77
C ASP A 47 -4.90 8.81 -26.96
N PHE A 48 -5.34 8.84 -25.70
CA PHE A 48 -5.20 7.69 -24.80
C PHE A 48 -6.07 6.49 -25.21
N HIS A 49 -7.09 6.68 -26.05
CA HIS A 49 -7.90 5.59 -26.58
C HIS A 49 -7.09 4.67 -27.49
N ASP A 50 -6.09 5.21 -28.20
CA ASP A 50 -5.27 4.46 -29.16
C ASP A 50 -4.43 3.36 -28.50
N TYR A 51 -4.08 3.51 -27.22
CA TYR A 51 -3.35 2.49 -26.45
C TYR A 51 -4.21 1.79 -25.39
N GLY A 52 -5.54 1.81 -25.52
CA GLY A 52 -6.45 1.17 -24.57
C GLY A 52 -6.14 -0.31 -24.31
N ASN A 53 -5.76 -1.07 -25.33
CA ASN A 53 -5.37 -2.49 -25.16
C ASN A 53 -4.10 -2.66 -24.30
N ALA A 54 -3.10 -1.79 -24.49
CA ALA A 54 -1.88 -1.80 -23.67
C ALA A 54 -2.20 -1.42 -22.22
N SER A 55 -3.06 -0.41 -22.01
CA SER A 55 -3.51 0.03 -20.69
C SER A 55 -4.23 -1.07 -19.92
N ILE A 56 -5.21 -1.73 -20.55
CA ILE A 56 -5.95 -2.85 -19.96
C ILE A 56 -5.00 -3.99 -19.60
N THR A 57 -4.08 -4.33 -20.50
CA THR A 57 -3.12 -5.42 -20.29
C THR A 57 -2.15 -5.10 -19.15
N GLN A 58 -1.65 -3.87 -19.07
CA GLN A 58 -0.76 -3.42 -17.99
C GLN A 58 -1.47 -3.43 -16.63
N LEU A 59 -2.71 -2.95 -16.56
CA LEU A 59 -3.52 -2.99 -15.35
C LEU A 59 -3.75 -4.44 -14.90
N PHE A 60 -4.15 -5.31 -15.83
CA PHE A 60 -4.34 -6.73 -15.57
C PHE A 60 -3.05 -7.39 -15.07
N TYR A 61 -1.92 -7.15 -15.72
CA TYR A 61 -0.61 -7.68 -15.31
C TYR A 61 -0.26 -7.27 -13.88
N THR A 62 -0.28 -5.97 -13.58
CA THR A 62 0.13 -5.46 -12.26
C THR A 62 -0.77 -5.98 -11.16
N SER A 63 -2.10 -5.99 -11.36
CA SER A 63 -3.05 -6.48 -10.36
C SER A 63 -2.92 -7.98 -10.10
N ASN A 64 -2.71 -8.82 -11.13
CA ASN A 64 -2.53 -10.26 -10.95
C ASN A 64 -1.18 -10.58 -10.29
N LYS A 65 -0.10 -9.88 -10.69
CA LYS A 65 1.21 -10.03 -10.04
C LYS A 65 1.14 -9.66 -8.57
N TYR A 66 0.42 -8.59 -8.23
CA TYR A 66 0.28 -8.16 -6.84
C TYR A 66 -0.62 -9.09 -6.02
N HIS A 67 -1.69 -9.62 -6.62
CA HIS A 67 -2.47 -10.70 -6.03
C HIS A 67 -1.56 -11.86 -5.59
N ASP A 68 -0.71 -12.37 -6.49
CA ASP A 68 0.15 -13.53 -6.19
C ASP A 68 1.17 -13.24 -5.09
N LEU A 69 1.70 -12.02 -5.06
CA LEU A 69 2.58 -11.58 -3.97
C LEU A 69 1.83 -11.53 -2.64
N LEU A 70 0.63 -10.94 -2.60
CA LEU A 70 -0.19 -10.88 -1.40
C LEU A 70 -0.61 -12.28 -0.92
N TYR A 71 -0.98 -13.16 -1.84
CA TYR A 71 -1.27 -14.56 -1.55
C TYR A 71 -0.08 -15.24 -0.88
N THR A 72 1.11 -15.05 -1.45
CA THR A 72 2.37 -15.59 -0.92
C THR A 72 2.67 -15.05 0.48
N LEU A 73 2.31 -13.80 0.77
CA LEU A 73 2.44 -13.19 2.11
C LEU A 73 1.31 -13.57 3.08
N GLY A 74 0.25 -14.24 2.61
CA GLY A 74 -0.82 -14.79 3.45
C GLY A 74 -2.22 -14.18 3.27
N PHE A 75 -2.41 -13.24 2.34
CA PHE A 75 -3.75 -12.80 1.93
C PHE A 75 -4.34 -13.79 0.92
N ASN A 76 -4.77 -14.93 1.47
CA ASN A 76 -5.35 -16.05 0.76
C ASN A 76 -6.89 -16.03 0.86
N GLU A 77 -7.53 -17.10 0.39
CA GLU A 77 -8.98 -17.21 0.29
C GLU A 77 -9.66 -17.09 1.66
N LYS A 78 -9.13 -17.75 2.70
CA LYS A 78 -9.67 -17.62 4.07
C LYS A 78 -9.51 -16.23 4.66
N ALA A 79 -8.46 -15.52 4.23
CA ALA A 79 -8.20 -14.14 4.62
C ALA A 79 -9.05 -13.13 3.83
N GLY A 80 -9.91 -13.60 2.93
CA GLY A 80 -10.80 -12.75 2.14
C GLY A 80 -10.10 -12.06 0.99
N ASN A 81 -9.27 -12.79 0.23
CA ASN A 81 -8.70 -12.31 -1.03
C ASN A 81 -9.76 -12.17 -2.13
N PHE A 82 -9.35 -11.74 -3.33
CA PHE A 82 -10.27 -11.46 -4.43
C PHE A 82 -10.14 -12.55 -5.50
N GLU A 83 -11.04 -13.52 -5.49
CA GLU A 83 -11.02 -14.65 -6.43
C GLU A 83 -12.44 -15.06 -6.87
N ILE A 84 -12.60 -15.41 -8.16
CA ILE A 84 -13.85 -16.02 -8.64
C ILE A 84 -14.07 -17.36 -7.94
N ASN A 85 -13.05 -18.21 -7.91
CA ASN A 85 -13.13 -19.56 -7.42
C ASN A 85 -11.97 -19.88 -6.48
N ASN A 86 -12.32 -20.12 -5.22
CA ASN A 86 -11.39 -20.39 -4.13
C ASN A 86 -10.92 -21.85 -4.08
N ASN A 87 -11.36 -22.71 -5.01
CA ASN A 87 -10.97 -24.12 -5.10
C ASN A 87 -11.15 -24.92 -3.79
N GLY A 88 -12.14 -24.55 -2.97
CA GLY A 88 -12.40 -25.18 -1.66
C GLY A 88 -11.41 -24.79 -0.55
N ALA A 89 -10.55 -23.78 -0.77
CA ALA A 89 -9.57 -23.31 0.21
C ALA A 89 -10.21 -22.54 1.40
N GLY A 90 -11.49 -22.17 1.31
CA GLY A 90 -12.22 -21.37 2.31
C GLY A 90 -12.57 -19.98 1.80
N GLY A 91 -13.00 -19.07 2.68
CA GLY A 91 -13.50 -17.75 2.29
C GLY A 91 -14.80 -17.81 1.48
N VAL A 92 -15.19 -16.68 0.90
CA VAL A 92 -16.33 -16.56 0.00
C VAL A 92 -15.86 -16.00 -1.35
N GLY A 93 -15.78 -16.85 -2.36
CA GLY A 93 -15.36 -16.44 -3.71
C GLY A 93 -16.44 -15.67 -4.48
N GLN A 94 -16.33 -15.64 -5.80
CA GLN A 94 -17.12 -14.81 -6.72
C GLN A 94 -16.85 -13.31 -6.56
N ASP A 95 -15.65 -12.95 -6.10
CA ASP A 95 -15.35 -11.60 -5.63
C ASP A 95 -14.05 -11.00 -6.18
N PHE A 96 -13.62 -11.52 -7.33
CA PHE A 96 -12.59 -10.92 -8.17
C PHE A 96 -12.71 -9.40 -8.34
N VAL A 97 -11.62 -8.78 -8.77
CA VAL A 97 -11.59 -7.32 -8.99
C VAL A 97 -12.02 -6.95 -10.40
N TYR A 98 -13.02 -6.09 -10.54
CA TYR A 98 -13.24 -5.33 -11.77
C TYR A 98 -12.15 -4.26 -11.90
N LEU A 99 -11.37 -4.33 -12.98
CA LEU A 99 -10.21 -3.48 -13.22
C LEU A 99 -10.51 -2.53 -14.38
N ASN A 100 -11.06 -1.35 -14.07
CA ASN A 100 -11.44 -0.38 -15.07
C ASN A 100 -10.23 0.48 -15.47
N ALA A 101 -9.70 0.23 -16.66
CA ALA A 101 -8.69 1.09 -17.28
C ALA A 101 -9.36 2.33 -17.90
N GLN A 102 -8.70 3.48 -17.79
CA GLN A 102 -9.13 4.74 -18.41
C GLN A 102 -10.61 5.07 -18.12
N ASP A 103 -11.04 4.84 -16.88
CA ASP A 103 -12.42 5.03 -16.49
C ASP A 103 -12.82 6.51 -16.61
N GLY A 104 -13.96 6.77 -17.26
CA GLY A 104 -14.39 8.11 -17.63
C GLY A 104 -15.03 8.92 -16.52
N GLU A 105 -15.07 8.44 -15.27
CA GLU A 105 -15.72 9.19 -14.18
C GLU A 105 -15.11 10.59 -14.01
N ARG A 106 -13.77 10.67 -14.05
CA ARG A 106 -13.00 11.92 -13.87
C ARG A 106 -11.53 11.71 -14.28
N PHE A 107 -10.77 12.80 -14.24
CA PHE A 107 -9.31 12.80 -14.39
C PHE A 107 -8.60 12.89 -13.03
N ASN A 108 -7.29 12.66 -13.02
CA ASN A 108 -6.34 12.99 -11.94
C ASN A 108 -6.62 12.30 -10.59
N ASN A 109 -7.03 11.04 -10.62
CA ASN A 109 -7.22 10.24 -9.42
C ASN A 109 -7.15 8.74 -9.76
N ALA A 110 -7.44 7.90 -8.78
CA ALA A 110 -7.93 6.54 -8.94
C ALA A 110 -8.86 6.24 -7.76
N ASN A 111 -9.44 5.04 -7.65
CA ASN A 111 -10.05 4.56 -6.40
C ASN A 111 -10.33 3.06 -6.46
N PHE A 112 -10.51 2.47 -5.29
CA PHE A 112 -10.91 1.10 -5.10
C PHE A 112 -12.12 1.00 -4.17
N ALA A 113 -13.16 0.30 -4.61
CA ALA A 113 -14.31 -0.04 -3.79
C ALA A 113 -14.15 -1.47 -3.26
N THR A 114 -14.10 -1.61 -1.93
CA THR A 114 -13.94 -2.89 -1.23
C THR A 114 -15.25 -3.26 -0.51
N PRO A 115 -16.15 -4.02 -1.14
CA PRO A 115 -17.23 -4.65 -0.40
C PRO A 115 -16.70 -5.84 0.44
N PRO A 116 -17.51 -6.36 1.38
CA PRO A 116 -17.19 -7.58 2.12
C PRO A 116 -16.87 -8.78 1.21
N ASP A 117 -16.22 -9.77 1.79
CA ASP A 117 -15.90 -11.05 1.15
C ASP A 117 -17.11 -11.66 0.43
N GLY A 118 -16.90 -12.17 -0.78
CA GLY A 118 -17.98 -12.71 -1.62
C GLY A 118 -18.68 -11.71 -2.54
N SER A 119 -18.26 -10.45 -2.56
CA SER A 119 -18.73 -9.43 -3.50
C SER A 119 -17.57 -8.85 -4.32
N PRO A 120 -17.68 -8.75 -5.66
CA PRO A 120 -16.62 -8.21 -6.50
C PRO A 120 -16.20 -6.80 -6.08
N ALA A 121 -14.89 -6.62 -5.88
CA ALA A 121 -14.31 -5.31 -5.72
C ALA A 121 -14.21 -4.57 -7.06
N ARG A 122 -14.00 -3.26 -7.01
CA ARG A 122 -13.89 -2.45 -8.22
C ARG A 122 -12.78 -1.41 -8.10
N MET A 123 -11.76 -1.55 -8.94
CA MET A 123 -10.70 -0.57 -9.14
C MET A 123 -11.03 0.30 -10.36
N ARG A 124 -10.85 1.61 -10.22
CA ARG A 124 -10.99 2.58 -11.31
C ARG A 124 -9.71 3.37 -11.47
N MET A 125 -9.05 3.18 -12.60
CA MET A 125 -7.84 3.92 -12.99
C MET A 125 -8.21 5.01 -13.99
N TYR A 126 -7.74 6.24 -13.75
CA TYR A 126 -8.09 7.40 -14.57
C TYR A 126 -6.94 7.90 -15.43
N ILE A 127 -7.28 8.69 -16.44
CA ILE A 127 -6.32 9.51 -17.16
C ILE A 127 -5.94 10.73 -16.30
N TRP A 128 -4.68 11.14 -16.39
CA TRP A 128 -4.14 12.33 -15.72
C TRP A 128 -3.81 13.39 -16.77
N ASN A 129 -4.42 14.56 -16.62
CA ASN A 129 -4.32 15.68 -17.56
C ASN A 129 -3.43 16.83 -17.04
N GLN A 130 -2.49 16.52 -16.14
CA GLN A 130 -1.55 17.48 -15.56
C GLN A 130 -0.29 17.68 -16.43
N THR A 131 -0.11 16.86 -17.46
CA THR A 131 1.01 16.93 -18.41
C THR A 131 0.50 16.88 -19.85
N THR A 132 1.39 17.21 -20.79
CA THR A 132 1.14 17.03 -22.23
C THR A 132 2.20 16.08 -22.82
N PRO A 133 1.80 14.93 -23.41
CA PRO A 133 0.45 14.38 -23.45
C PRO A 133 -0.06 13.95 -22.05
N PHE A 134 -1.36 13.63 -21.98
CA PHE A 134 -1.98 13.08 -20.76
C PHE A 134 -1.33 11.73 -20.41
N ARG A 135 -1.27 11.42 -19.12
CA ARG A 135 -0.64 10.20 -18.60
C ARG A 135 -1.71 9.25 -18.05
N ASP A 136 -1.69 8.00 -18.48
CA ASP A 136 -2.61 6.97 -18.00
C ASP A 136 -2.04 6.30 -16.74
N CYS A 137 -2.73 6.41 -15.61
CA CYS A 137 -2.21 5.87 -14.34
C CYS A 137 -2.20 4.34 -14.26
N SER A 138 -2.77 3.64 -15.24
CA SER A 138 -2.60 2.18 -15.40
C SER A 138 -1.13 1.80 -15.62
N PHE A 139 -0.30 2.70 -16.16
CA PHE A 139 1.15 2.49 -16.33
C PHE A 139 1.99 2.97 -15.13
N GLU A 140 1.37 3.56 -14.11
CA GLU A 140 2.04 3.91 -12.85
C GLU A 140 1.74 2.80 -11.83
N ALA A 141 2.59 1.77 -11.78
CA ALA A 141 2.36 0.60 -10.92
C ALA A 141 2.13 0.95 -9.44
N GLY A 142 2.74 2.04 -8.95
CA GLY A 142 2.52 2.54 -7.60
C GLY A 142 1.07 2.94 -7.32
N VAL A 143 0.35 3.51 -8.29
CA VAL A 143 -1.08 3.85 -8.14
C VAL A 143 -1.93 2.58 -8.17
N VAL A 144 -1.66 1.65 -9.09
CA VAL A 144 -2.40 0.36 -9.14
C VAL A 144 -2.25 -0.42 -7.83
N ILE A 145 -1.03 -0.50 -7.30
CA ILE A 145 -0.74 -1.16 -6.02
C ILE A 145 -1.41 -0.42 -4.86
N HIS A 146 -1.37 0.91 -4.85
CA HIS A 146 -2.06 1.72 -3.85
C HIS A 146 -3.56 1.38 -3.81
N GLU A 147 -4.22 1.39 -4.97
CA GLU A 147 -5.65 1.07 -5.04
C GLU A 147 -5.95 -0.36 -4.59
N TYR A 148 -5.18 -1.34 -5.05
CA TYR A 148 -5.40 -2.73 -4.65
C TYR A 148 -5.19 -2.93 -3.13
N THR A 149 -4.28 -2.15 -2.53
CA THR A 149 -4.01 -2.21 -1.08
C THR A 149 -5.17 -1.67 -0.24
N HIS A 150 -6.04 -0.80 -0.78
CA HIS A 150 -7.32 -0.51 -0.13
C HIS A 150 -8.20 -1.75 -0.05
N GLY A 151 -8.14 -2.64 -1.05
CA GLY A 151 -8.75 -3.96 -1.00
C GLY A 151 -8.20 -4.81 0.15
N LEU A 152 -6.88 -5.00 0.18
CA LEU A 152 -6.17 -5.75 1.22
C LEU A 152 -6.52 -5.26 2.63
N SER A 153 -6.30 -3.97 2.89
CA SER A 153 -6.42 -3.40 4.24
C SER A 153 -7.86 -3.40 4.75
N ASN A 154 -8.86 -3.16 3.89
CA ASN A 154 -10.27 -3.24 4.28
C ASN A 154 -10.78 -4.68 4.45
N ARG A 155 -10.24 -5.67 3.72
CA ARG A 155 -10.61 -7.08 3.91
C ARG A 155 -10.02 -7.68 5.18
N LEU A 156 -8.78 -7.31 5.52
CA LEU A 156 -8.12 -7.82 6.72
C LEU A 156 -8.60 -7.13 8.01
N THR A 157 -8.75 -5.81 8.00
CA THR A 157 -9.10 -5.06 9.21
C THR A 157 -10.53 -5.36 9.67
N GLY A 158 -10.70 -5.92 10.87
CA GLY A 158 -12.02 -6.32 11.37
C GLY A 158 -12.59 -7.59 10.72
N GLY A 159 -11.79 -8.24 9.86
CA GLY A 159 -12.09 -9.51 9.21
C GLY A 159 -12.89 -9.41 7.90
N PRO A 160 -12.85 -10.46 7.05
CA PRO A 160 -13.32 -10.41 5.66
C PRO A 160 -14.79 -10.01 5.49
N ALA A 161 -15.63 -10.31 6.49
CA ALA A 161 -17.06 -10.03 6.45
C ALA A 161 -17.42 -8.55 6.72
N ASN A 162 -16.45 -7.69 7.10
CA ASN A 162 -16.72 -6.32 7.50
C ASN A 162 -15.73 -5.31 6.87
N SER A 163 -16.14 -4.68 5.77
CA SER A 163 -15.33 -3.64 5.11
C SER A 163 -15.56 -2.22 5.66
N GLY A 164 -16.25 -2.07 6.79
CA GLY A 164 -16.50 -0.78 7.44
C GLY A 164 -15.41 -0.33 8.41
N CYS A 165 -14.29 -1.05 8.47
CA CYS A 165 -13.33 -0.97 9.57
C CYS A 165 -12.15 -0.02 9.36
N LEU A 166 -12.10 0.70 8.24
CA LEU A 166 -11.18 1.81 8.01
C LEU A 166 -11.94 3.08 7.60
N SER A 167 -13.07 3.34 8.25
CA SER A 167 -14.01 4.41 7.89
C SER A 167 -13.88 5.69 8.73
N MET A 168 -13.28 5.60 9.91
CA MET A 168 -12.99 6.78 10.74
C MET A 168 -11.77 7.55 10.22
N LEU A 169 -11.65 8.84 10.56
CA LEU A 169 -10.62 9.71 9.99
C LEU A 169 -9.18 9.18 10.15
N GLU A 170 -8.78 8.75 11.35
CA GLU A 170 -7.43 8.21 11.58
C GLU A 170 -7.25 6.83 10.93
N SER A 171 -8.24 5.94 11.04
CA SER A 171 -8.17 4.61 10.45
C SER A 171 -8.17 4.65 8.92
N GLY A 172 -8.98 5.51 8.30
CA GLY A 172 -8.98 5.75 6.86
C GLY A 172 -7.68 6.42 6.42
N GLY A 173 -7.10 7.29 7.25
CA GLY A 173 -5.75 7.81 7.06
C GLY A 173 -4.71 6.69 7.03
N MET A 174 -4.77 5.71 7.94
CA MET A 174 -3.90 4.53 7.85
C MET A 174 -4.18 3.69 6.60
N GLY A 175 -5.45 3.62 6.15
CA GLY A 175 -5.84 3.08 4.84
C GLY A 175 -4.98 3.61 3.71
N GLU A 176 -4.92 4.94 3.55
CA GLU A 176 -4.06 5.62 2.59
C GLU A 176 -2.57 5.32 2.79
N GLY A 177 -2.13 5.28 4.05
CA GLY A 177 -0.73 5.05 4.40
C GLY A 177 -0.24 3.63 4.14
N TRP A 178 -1.07 2.60 4.39
CA TRP A 178 -0.73 1.24 4.00
C TRP A 178 -0.62 1.12 2.49
N SER A 179 -1.53 1.74 1.75
CA SER A 179 -1.51 1.75 0.29
C SER A 179 -0.23 2.37 -0.28
N ASP A 180 0.19 3.52 0.25
CA ASP A 180 1.46 4.13 -0.14
C ASP A 180 2.68 3.29 0.32
N PHE A 181 2.61 2.68 1.50
CA PHE A 181 3.67 1.84 2.03
C PHE A 181 3.93 0.62 1.15
N PHE A 182 2.90 -0.14 0.77
CA PHE A 182 3.07 -1.31 -0.11
C PHE A 182 3.56 -0.90 -1.50
N ALA A 183 3.01 0.17 -2.09
CA ALA A 183 3.49 0.72 -3.35
C ALA A 183 4.97 1.12 -3.29
N THR A 184 5.39 1.70 -2.17
CA THR A 184 6.79 2.10 -1.93
C THR A 184 7.68 0.88 -1.69
N ALA A 185 7.30 -0.05 -0.82
CA ALA A 185 8.09 -1.23 -0.47
C ALA A 185 8.38 -2.12 -1.69
N ILE A 186 7.39 -2.30 -2.57
CA ILE A 186 7.51 -3.15 -3.76
C ILE A 186 8.46 -2.54 -4.81
N ARG A 187 8.51 -1.21 -4.92
CA ARG A 187 9.29 -0.52 -5.96
C ARG A 187 10.75 -0.25 -5.57
N LEU A 188 11.20 -0.68 -4.38
CA LEU A 188 12.61 -0.60 -4.03
C LEU A 188 13.46 -1.31 -5.10
N LYS A 189 14.58 -0.68 -5.46
CA LYS A 189 15.52 -1.15 -6.47
C LYS A 189 16.77 -1.76 -5.82
N PRO A 190 17.55 -2.56 -6.56
CA PRO A 190 18.80 -3.13 -6.06
C PRO A 190 19.75 -2.09 -5.45
N SER A 191 19.89 -0.94 -6.09
CA SER A 191 20.77 0.15 -5.66
C SER A 191 20.24 1.03 -4.53
N ASP A 192 18.99 0.84 -4.09
CA ASP A 192 18.43 1.70 -3.06
C ASP A 192 19.04 1.40 -1.69
N THR A 193 19.26 2.48 -0.93
CA THR A 193 19.75 2.45 0.44
C THR A 193 18.81 3.25 1.34
N ARG A 194 19.02 3.20 2.66
CA ARG A 194 18.27 3.99 3.65
C ARG A 194 18.13 5.47 3.32
N ALA A 195 19.10 6.06 2.62
CA ALA A 195 19.09 7.46 2.21
C ALA A 195 18.17 7.74 1.00
N LYS A 196 17.58 6.72 0.39
CA LYS A 196 16.70 6.88 -0.76
C LYS A 196 15.38 7.52 -0.33
N ASP A 197 14.99 8.57 -1.05
CA ASP A 197 13.67 9.17 -0.96
C ASP A 197 12.73 8.65 -2.05
N TYR A 198 11.46 8.49 -1.70
CA TYR A 198 10.39 8.09 -2.61
C TYR A 198 9.23 9.08 -2.61
N THR A 199 8.74 9.38 -3.81
CA THR A 199 7.50 10.11 -4.07
C THR A 199 6.38 9.12 -4.44
N MET A 200 5.13 9.59 -4.34
CA MET A 200 3.98 8.92 -4.95
C MET A 200 3.47 9.72 -6.13
N GLY A 201 3.16 9.04 -7.23
CA GLY A 201 2.51 9.63 -8.39
C GLY A 201 3.32 10.72 -9.11
N GLU A 202 4.65 10.71 -9.00
CA GLU A 202 5.52 11.72 -9.60
C GLU A 202 5.39 11.75 -11.12
N TRP A 203 5.37 10.58 -11.77
CA TRP A 203 5.21 10.53 -13.22
C TRP A 203 3.81 10.99 -13.63
N ILE A 204 2.73 10.41 -13.12
CA ILE A 204 1.36 10.83 -13.50
C ILE A 204 1.02 12.29 -13.21
N SER A 205 1.58 12.89 -12.15
CA SER A 205 1.34 14.31 -11.82
C SER A 205 2.26 15.28 -12.57
N GLY A 206 3.40 14.80 -13.10
CA GLY A 206 4.41 15.68 -13.69
C GLY A 206 5.13 16.57 -12.66
N SER A 207 5.01 16.26 -11.38
CA SER A 207 5.62 17.00 -10.27
C SER A 207 6.72 16.17 -9.61
N GLU A 208 7.92 16.75 -9.47
CA GLU A 208 9.07 16.14 -8.76
C GLU A 208 8.82 15.90 -7.26
N PHE A 209 7.74 16.48 -6.72
CA PHE A 209 7.29 16.28 -5.35
C PHE A 209 6.23 15.17 -5.24
N GLY A 210 5.69 14.70 -6.37
CA GLY A 210 4.56 13.79 -6.40
C GLY A 210 3.28 14.44 -5.87
N ILE A 211 2.41 13.62 -5.27
CA ILE A 211 1.06 14.01 -4.83
C ILE A 211 0.87 14.09 -3.30
N ARG A 212 1.94 13.87 -2.52
CA ARG A 212 1.91 13.89 -1.05
C ARG A 212 2.60 15.14 -0.50
N ASN A 213 2.37 15.47 0.76
CA ASN A 213 2.94 16.68 1.38
C ASN A 213 4.47 16.60 1.48
N TYR A 214 4.99 15.39 1.75
CA TYR A 214 6.42 15.12 1.86
C TYR A 214 6.77 13.80 1.19
N LYS A 215 8.00 13.72 0.67
CA LYS A 215 8.61 12.46 0.23
C LYS A 215 8.69 11.47 1.39
N TYR A 216 8.59 10.18 1.13
CA TYR A 216 8.99 9.16 2.10
C TYR A 216 10.50 9.16 2.19
N SER A 217 11.01 9.51 3.37
CA SER A 217 12.42 9.66 3.63
C SER A 217 12.72 9.24 5.06
N THR A 218 13.89 8.68 5.29
CA THR A 218 14.39 8.49 6.66
C THR A 218 15.08 9.75 7.21
N ASN A 219 15.26 10.79 6.39
CA ASN A 219 15.79 12.08 6.83
C ASN A 219 14.64 12.99 7.32
N LEU A 220 14.69 13.41 8.59
CA LEU A 220 13.69 14.28 9.20
C LEU A 220 13.73 15.74 8.68
N GLU A 221 14.79 16.15 7.99
CA GLU A 221 14.83 17.43 7.28
C GLU A 221 14.03 17.38 5.98
N VAL A 222 13.98 16.23 5.31
CA VAL A 222 13.18 16.01 4.09
C VAL A 222 11.72 15.73 4.43
N ASN A 223 11.48 14.91 5.46
CA ASN A 223 10.15 14.64 5.97
C ASN A 223 10.10 14.77 7.51
N PRO A 224 9.67 15.94 8.03
CA PRO A 224 9.66 16.22 9.46
C PRO A 224 8.44 15.63 10.20
N GLN A 225 7.54 14.93 9.50
CA GLN A 225 6.25 14.54 10.06
C GLN A 225 6.37 13.57 11.24
N VAL A 226 5.60 13.85 12.30
CA VAL A 226 5.45 13.06 13.53
C VAL A 226 3.97 12.84 13.89
N TYR A 227 3.67 11.99 14.89
CA TYR A 227 2.30 11.60 15.22
C TYR A 227 1.34 12.77 15.54
N THR A 228 1.79 13.80 16.28
CA THR A 228 0.96 14.99 16.55
C THR A 228 0.57 15.79 15.31
N ASP A 229 1.29 15.64 14.19
CA ASP A 229 0.94 16.33 12.95
C ASP A 229 -0.36 15.79 12.33
N VAL A 230 -0.90 14.68 12.84
CA VAL A 230 -2.25 14.23 12.49
C VAL A 230 -3.31 15.26 12.95
N ASP A 231 -3.08 15.97 14.05
CA ASP A 231 -4.08 16.85 14.67
C ASP A 231 -4.47 18.07 13.80
N GLN A 232 -3.62 18.46 12.85
CA GLN A 232 -3.88 19.56 11.91
C GLN A 232 -4.66 19.13 10.65
N TYR A 233 -4.87 17.83 10.44
CA TYR A 233 -5.46 17.31 9.21
C TYR A 233 -6.88 16.80 9.39
N THR A 234 -7.75 17.17 8.45
CA THR A 234 -9.15 16.72 8.36
C THR A 234 -9.39 15.80 7.15
N ARG A 235 -8.33 15.41 6.44
CA ARG A 235 -8.37 14.55 5.25
C ARG A 235 -7.48 13.33 5.47
N VAL A 236 -7.87 12.20 4.91
CA VAL A 236 -7.17 10.92 5.07
C VAL A 236 -5.78 10.90 4.41
N HIS A 237 -5.61 11.45 3.21
CA HIS A 237 -4.32 11.34 2.50
C HIS A 237 -3.13 12.01 3.23
N PRO A 238 -3.24 13.24 3.80
CA PRO A 238 -2.18 13.79 4.63
C PRO A 238 -1.86 12.96 5.88
N ILE A 239 -2.87 12.35 6.50
CA ILE A 239 -2.70 11.44 7.65
C ILE A 239 -1.97 10.16 7.19
N GLY A 240 -2.33 9.63 6.02
CA GLY A 240 -1.66 8.49 5.41
C GLY A 240 -0.20 8.74 5.08
N ASN A 241 0.16 9.96 4.66
CA ASN A 241 1.56 10.33 4.46
C ASN A 241 2.37 10.18 5.76
N ILE A 242 1.78 10.52 6.93
CA ILE A 242 2.42 10.33 8.25
C ILE A 242 2.58 8.84 8.56
N TRP A 243 1.52 8.04 8.39
CA TRP A 243 1.54 6.60 8.67
C TRP A 243 2.56 5.86 7.79
N ALA A 244 2.52 6.09 6.48
CA ALA A 244 3.48 5.52 5.53
C ALA A 244 4.92 5.93 5.84
N SER A 245 5.16 7.17 6.30
CA SER A 245 6.48 7.60 6.76
C SER A 245 6.97 6.84 7.99
N MET A 246 6.08 6.50 8.94
CA MET A 246 6.43 5.64 10.07
C MET A 246 6.81 4.22 9.62
N LEU A 247 6.01 3.64 8.72
CA LEU A 247 6.30 2.32 8.16
C LEU A 247 7.58 2.30 7.30
N TYR A 248 7.93 3.41 6.65
CA TYR A 248 9.18 3.56 5.91
C TYR A 248 10.42 3.49 6.82
N GLU A 249 10.34 4.01 8.05
CA GLU A 249 11.41 3.85 9.04
C GLU A 249 11.53 2.38 9.47
N VAL A 250 10.41 1.70 9.74
CA VAL A 250 10.38 0.29 10.12
C VAL A 250 10.94 -0.59 9.00
N LEU A 251 10.56 -0.34 7.74
CA LEU A 251 11.09 -1.02 6.57
C LEU A 251 12.61 -0.97 6.50
N TRP A 252 13.19 0.22 6.60
CA TRP A 252 14.64 0.36 6.54
C TRP A 252 15.34 -0.23 7.76
N ASN A 253 14.75 -0.19 8.95
CA ASN A 253 15.32 -0.85 10.13
C ASN A 253 15.39 -2.38 9.94
N LEU A 254 14.35 -2.98 9.35
CA LEU A 254 14.34 -4.41 9.05
C LEU A 254 15.29 -4.75 7.89
N ILE A 255 15.37 -3.91 6.85
CA ILE A 255 16.32 -4.10 5.74
C ILE A 255 17.76 -4.01 6.22
N ASP A 256 18.10 -3.07 7.10
CA ASP A 256 19.46 -2.97 7.64
C ASP A 256 19.86 -4.22 8.44
N LYS A 257 18.88 -4.87 9.08
CA LYS A 257 19.09 -6.09 9.89
C LYS A 257 19.17 -7.36 9.06
N TYR A 258 18.32 -7.53 8.05
CA TYR A 258 18.15 -8.78 7.31
C TYR A 258 18.51 -8.70 5.83
N GLY A 259 18.93 -7.53 5.35
CA GLY A 259 19.09 -7.26 3.93
C GLY A 259 17.76 -7.06 3.21
N LYS A 260 17.85 -6.93 1.89
CA LYS A 260 16.73 -6.71 0.97
C LYS A 260 16.81 -7.75 -0.15
N ASN A 261 15.74 -8.53 -0.33
CA ASN A 261 15.58 -9.36 -1.52
C ASN A 261 15.07 -8.48 -2.68
N ASP A 262 15.73 -8.52 -3.84
CA ASP A 262 15.34 -7.75 -5.03
C ASP A 262 14.47 -8.54 -6.02
N ASP A 263 14.26 -9.84 -5.77
CA ASP A 263 13.32 -10.65 -6.54
C ASP A 263 11.86 -10.20 -6.30
N TRP A 264 10.97 -10.64 -7.19
CA TRP A 264 9.54 -10.32 -7.13
C TRP A 264 8.79 -11.00 -5.97
N LEU A 265 9.24 -12.19 -5.54
CA LEU A 265 8.60 -12.96 -4.48
C LEU A 265 9.54 -13.13 -3.28
N PRO A 266 9.00 -13.21 -2.06
CA PRO A 266 9.78 -13.54 -0.87
C PRO A 266 10.30 -14.97 -0.91
N GLU A 267 11.43 -15.17 -0.25
CA GLU A 267 11.84 -16.48 0.23
C GLU A 267 11.52 -16.61 1.72
N PHE A 268 11.01 -17.76 2.13
CA PHE A 268 10.72 -18.06 3.53
C PHE A 268 11.71 -19.06 4.10
N ASN A 269 11.99 -18.94 5.40
CA ASN A 269 12.66 -20.00 6.15
C ASN A 269 11.69 -21.14 6.49
N SER A 270 12.18 -22.19 7.16
CA SER A 270 11.37 -23.37 7.53
C SER A 270 10.23 -23.07 8.51
N ALA A 271 10.24 -21.91 9.17
CA ALA A 271 9.18 -21.44 10.06
C ALA A 271 8.15 -20.54 9.35
N GLY A 272 8.28 -20.34 8.03
CA GLY A 272 7.36 -19.48 7.27
C GLY A 272 7.63 -17.97 7.43
N VAL A 273 8.81 -17.59 7.92
CA VAL A 273 9.21 -16.17 8.07
C VAL A 273 10.00 -15.72 6.83
N PRO A 274 9.69 -14.57 6.21
CA PRO A 274 10.53 -14.00 5.16
C PRO A 274 11.98 -13.86 5.60
N LYS A 275 12.93 -14.21 4.72
CA LYS A 275 14.36 -14.19 5.03
C LYS A 275 14.98 -12.79 5.04
N ASP A 276 14.36 -11.83 4.36
CA ASP A 276 14.86 -10.45 4.21
C ASP A 276 13.92 -9.41 4.82
N GLY A 277 14.45 -8.22 5.07
CA GLY A 277 13.75 -7.15 5.77
C GLY A 277 12.63 -6.50 4.96
N LYS A 278 12.73 -6.47 3.62
CA LYS A 278 11.70 -5.87 2.75
C LYS A 278 10.40 -6.66 2.89
N TYR A 279 10.47 -7.98 2.68
CA TYR A 279 9.28 -8.83 2.76
C TYR A 279 8.85 -9.11 4.20
N LEU A 280 9.76 -9.11 5.17
CA LEU A 280 9.38 -9.17 6.58
C LEU A 280 8.55 -7.95 6.99
N ALA A 281 8.96 -6.73 6.59
CA ALA A 281 8.18 -5.53 6.86
C ALA A 281 6.77 -5.58 6.27
N MET A 282 6.65 -6.03 5.01
CA MET A 282 5.35 -6.20 4.35
C MET A 282 4.49 -7.28 5.03
N LYS A 283 5.10 -8.40 5.42
CA LYS A 283 4.41 -9.49 6.13
C LYS A 283 3.88 -9.02 7.49
N LEU A 284 4.69 -8.31 8.27
CA LEU A 284 4.29 -7.77 9.56
C LEU A 284 3.18 -6.70 9.43
N ALA A 285 3.22 -5.88 8.38
CA ALA A 285 2.15 -4.94 8.10
C ALA A 285 0.83 -5.66 7.77
N LEU A 286 0.87 -6.71 6.94
CA LEU A 286 -0.28 -7.54 6.59
C LEU A 286 -0.87 -8.24 7.82
N ASP A 287 -0.02 -8.90 8.62
CA ASP A 287 -0.46 -9.59 9.83
C ASP A 287 -0.99 -8.61 10.88
N GLY A 288 -0.38 -7.41 10.99
CA GLY A 288 -0.88 -6.33 11.84
C GLY A 288 -2.30 -5.88 11.44
N MET A 289 -2.61 -5.78 10.15
CA MET A 289 -3.98 -5.47 9.69
C MET A 289 -4.99 -6.54 10.12
N ALA A 290 -4.60 -7.81 10.14
CA ALA A 290 -5.47 -8.91 10.56
C ALA A 290 -5.68 -8.96 12.09
N LEU A 291 -4.72 -8.46 12.88
CA LEU A 291 -4.77 -8.47 14.34
C LEU A 291 -5.45 -7.23 14.94
N GLN A 292 -5.34 -6.08 14.28
CA GLN A 292 -5.83 -4.81 14.83
C GLN A 292 -7.37 -4.76 14.95
N PRO A 293 -7.93 -3.95 15.88
CA PRO A 293 -9.37 -3.80 16.01
C PRO A 293 -9.97 -3.08 14.79
N CYS A 294 -11.30 -3.16 14.66
CA CYS A 294 -12.05 -2.35 13.70
C CYS A 294 -11.93 -0.85 14.03
N ASN A 295 -11.69 -0.01 13.01
CA ASN A 295 -11.37 1.42 13.12
C ASN A 295 -10.23 1.71 14.12
N PRO A 296 -9.03 1.16 13.86
CA PRO A 296 -7.90 1.30 14.76
C PRO A 296 -7.39 2.75 14.80
N THR A 297 -6.73 3.09 15.89
CA THR A 297 -5.84 4.25 16.01
C THR A 297 -4.43 3.87 15.58
N PHE A 298 -3.56 4.84 15.29
CA PHE A 298 -2.13 4.61 15.00
C PHE A 298 -1.48 3.79 16.13
N VAL A 299 -1.80 4.09 17.39
CA VAL A 299 -1.28 3.37 18.56
C VAL A 299 -1.69 1.90 18.51
N SER A 300 -2.98 1.61 18.30
CA SER A 300 -3.44 0.22 18.22
C SER A 300 -2.92 -0.53 16.99
N ALA A 301 -2.71 0.15 15.86
CA ALA A 301 -2.15 -0.47 14.65
C ALA A 301 -0.64 -0.76 14.82
N ARG A 302 0.11 0.14 15.45
CA ARG A 302 1.51 -0.10 15.86
C ARG A 302 1.60 -1.32 16.76
N ASP A 303 0.75 -1.39 17.78
CA ASP A 303 0.74 -2.50 18.73
C ASP A 303 0.40 -3.82 18.03
N ALA A 304 -0.53 -3.81 17.06
CA ALA A 304 -0.83 -4.97 16.23
C ALA A 304 0.35 -5.43 15.36
N ILE A 305 1.17 -4.51 14.82
CA ILE A 305 2.40 -4.85 14.07
C ILE A 305 3.45 -5.47 15.02
N ILE A 306 3.56 -4.95 16.24
CA ILE A 306 4.44 -5.51 17.27
C ILE A 306 3.99 -6.93 17.66
N ASP A 307 2.69 -7.13 17.84
CA ASP A 307 2.13 -8.44 18.17
C ASP A 307 2.22 -9.42 16.99
N ALA A 308 2.14 -8.94 15.74
CA ALA A 308 2.45 -9.73 14.56
C ALA A 308 3.91 -10.24 14.58
N ASP A 309 4.88 -9.40 14.97
CA ASP A 309 6.27 -9.85 15.11
C ASP A 309 6.45 -10.86 16.23
N LYS A 310 5.77 -10.68 17.36
CA LYS A 310 5.76 -11.67 18.44
C LYS A 310 5.20 -13.01 17.97
N ALA A 311 4.10 -13.00 17.22
CA ALA A 311 3.47 -14.20 16.71
C ALA A 311 4.32 -14.91 15.64
N LEU A 312 4.95 -14.15 14.73
CA LEU A 312 5.69 -14.68 13.59
C LEU A 312 7.13 -15.08 13.94
N THR A 313 7.82 -14.27 14.74
CA THR A 313 9.26 -14.41 14.99
C THR A 313 9.62 -14.62 16.46
N GLY A 314 8.64 -14.63 17.37
CA GLY A 314 8.87 -14.63 18.81
C GLY A 314 9.33 -13.26 19.35
N GLY A 315 9.16 -12.18 18.58
CA GLY A 315 9.54 -10.83 19.00
C GLY A 315 11.00 -10.51 18.71
N ALA A 316 11.58 -11.12 17.68
CA ALA A 316 12.98 -10.93 17.34
C ALA A 316 13.28 -9.49 16.87
N ASN A 317 12.25 -8.71 16.51
CA ASN A 317 12.40 -7.41 15.84
C ASN A 317 11.80 -6.23 16.62
N LEU A 318 11.51 -6.43 17.90
CA LEU A 318 10.92 -5.41 18.74
C LEU A 318 11.74 -4.12 18.77
N CYS A 319 13.08 -4.21 18.81
CA CYS A 319 13.93 -3.03 18.79
C CYS A 319 13.77 -2.22 17.49
N GLU A 320 13.81 -2.89 16.34
CA GLU A 320 13.75 -2.25 15.03
C GLU A 320 12.38 -1.61 14.79
N ILE A 321 11.31 -2.30 15.17
CA ILE A 321 9.93 -1.82 15.02
C ILE A 321 9.68 -0.62 15.95
N TRP A 322 9.98 -0.77 17.25
CA TRP A 322 9.80 0.32 18.21
C TRP A 322 10.62 1.55 17.84
N SER A 323 11.88 1.37 17.44
CA SER A 323 12.75 2.50 17.07
C SER A 323 12.22 3.26 15.85
N GLY A 324 11.64 2.56 14.87
CA GLY A 324 11.03 3.18 13.70
C GLY A 324 9.84 4.05 14.06
N PHE A 325 8.91 3.52 14.86
CA PHE A 325 7.75 4.28 15.32
C PHE A 325 8.11 5.42 16.30
N ALA A 326 9.00 5.15 17.26
CA ALA A 326 9.46 6.13 18.24
C ALA A 326 10.14 7.32 17.57
N LYS A 327 10.95 7.11 16.51
CA LYS A 327 11.59 8.20 15.76
C LYS A 327 10.59 9.25 15.25
N ARG A 328 9.36 8.84 14.96
CA ARG A 328 8.29 9.71 14.45
C ARG A 328 7.17 9.97 15.47
N GLY A 329 7.48 9.85 16.76
CA GLY A 329 6.59 10.26 17.84
C GLY A 329 5.51 9.24 18.21
N LEU A 330 5.56 8.01 17.67
CA LEU A 330 4.63 6.92 18.02
C LEU A 330 5.28 5.87 18.93
N GLY A 331 6.19 6.31 19.82
CA GLY A 331 6.87 5.48 20.83
C GLY A 331 5.97 5.04 21.97
N GLU A 332 6.56 4.37 22.97
CA GLU A 332 5.87 3.62 24.03
C GLU A 332 4.70 4.38 24.67
N LYS A 333 4.90 5.67 24.98
CA LYS A 333 3.93 6.51 25.70
C LYS A 333 3.07 7.37 24.79
N ALA A 334 3.05 7.11 23.48
CA ALA A 334 2.22 7.87 22.57
C ALA A 334 0.74 7.60 22.87
N VAL A 335 -0.07 8.66 22.84
CA VAL A 335 -1.49 8.57 23.23
C VAL A 335 -2.36 9.12 22.10
N TYR A 336 -3.34 8.32 21.71
CA TYR A 336 -4.46 8.77 20.89
C TYR A 336 -5.44 9.58 21.73
N SER A 337 -5.93 10.69 21.18
CA SER A 337 -7.07 11.42 21.72
C SER A 337 -7.72 12.24 20.61
N THR A 338 -9.05 12.32 20.61
CA THR A 338 -9.80 13.16 19.67
C THR A 338 -9.56 14.66 19.89
N GLY A 339 -9.15 15.06 21.10
CA GLY A 339 -8.85 16.45 21.46
C GLY A 339 -7.38 16.85 21.26
N GLY A 340 -6.54 15.95 20.75
CA GLY A 340 -5.12 16.18 20.49
C GLY A 340 -4.27 14.99 20.92
N ARG A 341 -3.40 14.53 20.03
CA ARG A 341 -2.51 13.40 20.25
C ARG A 341 -1.30 13.80 21.08
N THR A 342 -0.65 12.81 21.68
CA THR A 342 0.62 13.01 22.39
C THR A 342 1.71 12.19 21.75
N ASN A 343 2.81 12.84 21.36
CA ASN A 343 4.00 12.14 20.90
C ASN A 343 4.68 11.40 22.05
N SER A 344 5.30 10.27 21.74
CA SER A 344 6.38 9.71 22.53
C SER A 344 7.52 9.31 21.61
N PHE A 345 8.75 9.61 22.00
CA PHE A 345 9.95 9.17 21.31
C PHE A 345 10.66 8.06 22.11
N ASP A 346 9.99 7.51 23.12
CA ASP A 346 10.53 6.49 24.00
C ASP A 346 10.44 5.12 23.32
N VAL A 347 11.54 4.37 23.38
CA VAL A 347 11.58 2.94 23.07
C VAL A 347 11.49 2.19 24.41
N PRO A 348 10.63 1.17 24.57
CA PRO A 348 10.48 0.47 25.85
C PRO A 348 11.80 -0.07 26.39
N ALA A 349 11.98 -0.01 27.70
CA ALA A 349 13.22 -0.48 28.33
C ALA A 349 13.42 -1.99 28.06
N GLY A 350 14.64 -2.37 27.66
CA GLY A 350 15.01 -3.77 27.46
C GLY A 350 14.62 -4.40 26.11
N VAL A 351 13.94 -3.68 25.21
CA VAL A 351 13.65 -4.21 23.86
C VAL A 351 14.84 -4.09 22.91
N CYS A 352 15.69 -3.07 23.11
CA CYS A 352 16.96 -2.93 22.42
C CYS A 352 18.09 -3.36 23.36
N ASN A 353 18.90 -4.33 22.95
CA ASN A 353 20.16 -4.57 23.63
C ASN A 353 21.03 -3.31 23.52
N ASN A 354 21.73 -2.94 24.60
CA ASN A 354 22.48 -1.68 24.78
C ASN A 354 23.72 -1.55 23.85
N SER A 355 23.55 -1.73 22.55
CA SER A 355 24.50 -1.36 21.51
C SER A 355 23.98 -0.12 20.80
N THR A 356 24.28 1.03 21.41
CA THR A 356 24.40 2.35 20.77
C THR A 356 23.27 2.77 19.82
N VAL A 357 22.12 3.16 20.35
CA VAL A 357 21.28 4.16 19.67
C VAL A 357 21.83 5.53 20.02
N SER A 358 22.59 6.11 19.09
CA SER A 358 23.04 7.50 19.15
C SER A 358 21.83 8.42 19.33
N SER A 359 21.81 9.15 20.44
CA SER A 359 20.85 10.22 20.69
C SER A 359 21.12 11.40 19.76
N GLN A 360 20.71 11.32 18.50
CA GLN A 360 20.61 12.49 17.60
C GLN A 360 19.15 12.81 17.34
N ALA A 361 18.51 13.44 18.32
CA ALA A 361 17.33 14.27 18.12
C ALA A 361 17.10 15.19 19.34
N ARG A 362 18.10 15.99 19.74
CA ARG A 362 17.80 17.22 20.48
C ARG A 362 17.50 18.30 19.45
N ARG A 363 16.22 18.65 19.31
CA ARG A 363 15.76 19.81 18.53
C ARG A 363 16.57 21.05 18.94
N VAL A 364 17.34 21.61 18.02
CA VAL A 364 17.73 23.01 18.09
C VAL A 364 16.47 23.82 17.82
N LYS A 365 15.92 24.46 18.85
CA LYS A 365 14.94 25.53 18.67
C LYS A 365 15.62 26.65 17.88
N LEU A 366 15.26 26.82 16.62
CA LEU A 366 15.53 28.08 15.93
C LEU A 366 14.56 29.15 16.46
N PRO A 367 15.03 30.37 16.74
CA PRO A 367 14.20 31.43 17.28
C PRO A 367 13.20 31.91 16.23
N LEU A 368 11.97 32.18 16.68
CA LEU A 368 10.98 32.94 15.94
C LEU A 368 11.56 34.33 15.62
N SER A 369 11.66 34.67 14.34
CA SER A 369 11.75 36.06 13.89
C SER A 369 10.40 36.48 13.31
N VAL A 370 9.99 37.66 13.74
CA VAL A 370 8.74 38.42 13.55
C VAL A 370 8.17 38.38 12.14
#